data_AF-A0A073J6L1-F1
#
_entry.id   AF-A0A073J6L1-F1
#
_cell.length_a   1.000
_cell.length_b   1.000
_cell.length_c   1.000
_cell.angle_alpha   90.00
_cell.angle_beta   90.00
_cell.angle_gamma   90.00
#
_symmetry.space_group_name_H-M   'P 1'
#
loop_
_entity.id
_entity.type
_entity.pdbx_description
1 polymer ?
#
loop_
_entity_poly.entity_id
_entity_poly.type
_entity_poly.pdbx_seq_one_letter_code
_entity_poly.pdbx_strand_id
1 'polypeptide(L)'
;MERGGPYSIVNIDACEPIANEDGNQTGRLVDAIRTIVDYQLNASRQPWLLYLTTPVQTDSVSEGAQRALHDQVRNNVAADTEFAEELAGRYADGEDVDQYLVRVSQENGHEFVRTITLAVSKWLVHLAEQANFNVKKLPAVCYSMFRKEPYLPNMVSTCYLFLPRNIPILDNTGLTPNAQPHAGQAPISDHIRALRRSVEIENIDETISNSLELKSALVAETKALLGAVGYDVDHPERGYDIWLSSEPMELADDTAHMES
;
A
#
# COMPACT_ATOMS: atom_id res chain seq x y z
N MET A 1 -27.36 -5.53 19.86
CA MET A 1 -26.29 -6.38 19.32
C MET A 1 -25.30 -5.44 18.66
N GLU A 2 -24.33 -4.94 19.39
CA GLU A 2 -23.29 -4.06 18.84
C GLU A 2 -22.20 -4.94 18.24
N ARG A 3 -22.19 -5.12 16.93
CA ARG A 3 -21.13 -5.87 16.24
C ARG A 3 -20.90 -5.28 14.86
N GLY A 4 -19.83 -4.49 14.71
CA GLY A 4 -19.38 -4.07 13.38
C GLY A 4 -18.56 -2.78 13.26
N GLY A 5 -17.84 -2.33 14.29
CA GLY A 5 -17.06 -1.08 14.23
C GLY A 5 -17.87 0.16 14.66
N PRO A 6 -17.36 1.38 14.44
CA PRO A 6 -16.10 1.73 13.76
C PRO A 6 -14.85 1.25 14.52
N TYR A 7 -13.75 1.06 13.80
CA TYR A 7 -12.48 0.57 14.37
C TYR A 7 -11.39 1.65 14.30
N SER A 8 -10.55 1.75 15.34
CA SER A 8 -9.37 2.63 15.31
C SER A 8 -8.27 2.11 14.39
N ILE A 9 -8.24 0.81 14.15
CA ILE A 9 -7.28 0.14 13.27
C ILE A 9 -8.02 -0.92 12.47
N VAL A 10 -7.82 -0.90 11.16
CA VAL A 10 -8.23 -1.97 10.25
C VAL A 10 -6.95 -2.53 9.62
N ASN A 11 -6.76 -3.84 9.75
CA ASN A 11 -5.67 -4.55 9.09
C ASN A 11 -6.24 -5.48 8.03
N ILE A 12 -5.85 -5.25 6.78
CA ILE A 12 -6.20 -6.08 5.64
C ILE A 12 -4.93 -6.76 5.19
N ASP A 13 -4.88 -8.07 5.43
CA ASP A 13 -3.85 -8.96 4.90
C ASP A 13 -4.50 -9.83 3.85
N ALA A 14 -4.22 -9.51 2.58
CA ALA A 14 -4.83 -10.17 1.45
C ALA A 14 -3.82 -11.12 0.80
N CYS A 15 -4.19 -12.39 0.69
CA CYS A 15 -3.45 -13.34 -0.14
C CYS A 15 -3.80 -13.18 -1.63
N GLU A 16 -4.90 -12.49 -1.94
CA GLU A 16 -5.34 -12.23 -3.30
C GLU A 16 -4.93 -10.82 -3.75
N PRO A 17 -4.66 -10.63 -5.05
CA PRO A 17 -4.35 -9.33 -5.62
C PRO A 17 -5.46 -8.29 -5.48
N ILE A 18 -5.08 -7.01 -5.52
CA ILE A 18 -6.02 -5.89 -5.33
C ILE A 18 -7.15 -5.88 -6.38
N ALA A 19 -6.88 -6.31 -7.62
CA ALA A 19 -7.81 -6.07 -8.72
C ALA A 19 -7.79 -7.12 -9.86
N ASN A 20 -8.14 -8.38 -9.56
CA ASN A 20 -8.26 -9.45 -10.56
C ASN A 20 -9.41 -9.25 -11.58
N GLU A 21 -9.27 -9.87 -12.77
CA GLU A 21 -10.13 -9.66 -13.95
C GLU A 21 -11.54 -10.26 -13.92
N ASP A 22 -11.89 -11.07 -12.92
CA ASP A 22 -13.17 -11.79 -12.96
C ASP A 22 -14.36 -10.82 -12.96
N GLY A 23 -14.87 -10.55 -14.16
CA GLY A 23 -15.84 -9.50 -14.50
C GLY A 23 -17.24 -9.70 -13.93
N ASN A 24 -17.44 -10.75 -13.14
CA ASN A 24 -18.73 -11.15 -12.57
C ASN A 24 -18.67 -11.46 -11.06
N GLN A 25 -17.54 -11.25 -10.38
CA GLN A 25 -17.45 -11.54 -8.95
C GLN A 25 -17.70 -10.28 -8.11
N THR A 26 -18.83 -10.26 -7.42
CA THR A 26 -18.97 -9.53 -6.15
C THR A 26 -17.87 -10.02 -5.20
N GLY A 27 -16.91 -9.17 -4.81
CA GLY A 27 -15.87 -9.56 -3.85
C GLY A 27 -14.42 -9.18 -4.17
N ARG A 28 -14.16 -8.23 -5.08
CA ARG A 28 -12.78 -7.77 -5.32
C ARG A 28 -12.22 -7.07 -4.07
N LEU A 29 -10.93 -7.24 -3.79
CA LEU A 29 -10.28 -6.59 -2.65
C LEU A 29 -10.48 -5.06 -2.67
N VAL A 30 -10.43 -4.43 -3.84
CA VAL A 30 -10.72 -3.00 -4.01
C VAL A 30 -12.15 -2.63 -3.57
N ASP A 31 -13.15 -3.47 -3.83
CA ASP A 31 -14.54 -3.22 -3.39
C ASP A 31 -14.69 -3.37 -1.88
N ALA A 32 -13.99 -4.34 -1.29
CA ALA A 32 -13.93 -4.52 0.14
C ALA A 32 -13.25 -3.32 0.82
N ILE A 33 -12.10 -2.86 0.30
CA ILE A 33 -11.41 -1.66 0.79
C ILE A 33 -12.34 -0.45 0.70
N ARG A 34 -12.99 -0.24 -0.45
CA ARG A 34 -13.93 0.86 -0.63
C ARG A 34 -15.05 0.82 0.40
N THR A 35 -15.67 -0.34 0.59
CA THR A 35 -16.80 -0.53 1.51
C THR A 35 -16.38 -0.27 2.96
N ILE A 36 -15.21 -0.77 3.37
CA ILE A 36 -14.65 -0.54 4.70
C ILE A 36 -14.35 0.95 4.91
N VAL A 37 -13.68 1.58 3.95
CA VAL A 37 -13.33 3.01 4.01
C VAL A 37 -14.60 3.86 4.07
N ASP A 38 -15.58 3.60 3.22
CA ASP A 38 -16.86 4.31 3.21
C ASP A 38 -17.58 4.16 4.57
N TYR A 39 -17.67 2.94 5.10
CA TYR A 39 -18.25 2.72 6.43
C TYR A 39 -17.50 3.51 7.52
N GLN A 40 -16.16 3.43 7.56
CA GLN A 40 -15.34 4.09 8.58
C GLN A 40 -15.46 5.62 8.52
N LEU A 41 -15.43 6.19 7.32
CA LEU A 41 -15.54 7.64 7.10
C LEU A 41 -16.91 8.19 7.53
N ASN A 42 -17.98 7.40 7.37
CA ASN A 42 -19.35 7.81 7.73
C ASN A 42 -19.72 7.47 9.18
N ALA A 43 -19.19 6.40 9.75
CA ALA A 43 -19.55 5.92 11.09
C ALA A 43 -18.81 6.66 12.22
N SER A 44 -17.61 7.18 11.95
CA SER A 44 -16.78 7.85 12.97
C SER A 44 -16.04 9.05 12.43
N ARG A 45 -15.95 10.11 13.26
CA ARG A 45 -15.10 11.29 13.03
C ARG A 45 -13.83 11.24 13.89
N GLN A 46 -13.33 10.05 14.18
CA GLN A 46 -12.07 9.86 14.92
C GLN A 46 -10.93 9.45 13.96
N PRO A 47 -9.67 9.78 14.28
CA PRO A 47 -8.53 9.24 13.57
C PRO A 47 -8.52 7.71 13.58
N TRP A 48 -8.14 7.11 12.44
CA TRP A 48 -8.01 5.65 12.33
C TRP A 48 -6.95 5.25 11.30
N LEU A 49 -6.45 4.02 11.42
CA LEU A 49 -5.41 3.46 10.57
C LEU A 49 -5.95 2.34 9.68
N LEU A 50 -5.53 2.36 8.41
CA LEU A 50 -5.67 1.23 7.49
C LEU A 50 -4.29 0.65 7.21
N TYR A 51 -4.05 -0.58 7.64
CA TYR A 51 -2.93 -1.40 7.21
C TYR A 51 -3.38 -2.25 6.03
N LEU A 52 -2.58 -2.27 4.97
CA LEU A 52 -2.83 -3.05 3.78
C LEU A 52 -1.55 -3.81 3.39
N THR A 53 -1.63 -5.12 3.47
CA THR A 53 -0.61 -6.05 2.96
C THR A 53 -1.23 -6.85 1.82
N THR A 54 -0.63 -6.80 0.63
CA THR A 54 -1.20 -7.41 -0.57
C THR A 54 -0.15 -7.71 -1.64
N PRO A 55 -0.37 -8.76 -2.45
CA PRO A 55 0.37 -8.97 -3.69
C PRO A 55 0.17 -7.80 -4.65
N VAL A 56 1.27 -7.43 -5.32
CA VAL A 56 1.33 -6.44 -6.39
C VAL A 56 2.24 -7.00 -7.48
N GLN A 57 1.63 -7.66 -8.46
CA GLN A 57 2.28 -8.20 -9.66
C GLN A 57 1.54 -7.77 -10.93
N THR A 58 2.24 -7.71 -12.06
CA THR A 58 1.68 -7.26 -13.34
C THR A 58 0.54 -8.14 -13.84
N ASP A 59 0.59 -9.44 -13.57
CA ASP A 59 -0.47 -10.43 -13.88
C ASP A 59 -1.63 -10.43 -12.87
N SER A 60 -1.45 -9.75 -11.75
CA SER A 60 -2.37 -9.72 -10.61
C SER A 60 -3.32 -8.50 -10.63
N VAL A 61 -3.07 -7.56 -11.54
CA VAL A 61 -3.89 -6.36 -11.72
C VAL A 61 -4.50 -6.42 -13.11
N SER A 62 -5.83 -6.52 -13.17
CA SER A 62 -6.58 -6.44 -14.41
C SER A 62 -6.23 -5.21 -15.23
N GLU A 63 -6.26 -5.33 -16.55
CA GLU A 63 -5.94 -4.21 -17.44
C GLU A 63 -6.88 -3.01 -17.17
N GLY A 64 -8.16 -3.32 -16.90
CA GLY A 64 -9.16 -2.33 -16.55
C GLY A 64 -8.88 -1.61 -15.23
N ALA A 65 -8.50 -2.33 -14.18
CA ALA A 65 -8.18 -1.70 -12.90
C ALA A 65 -6.86 -0.94 -12.95
N GLN A 66 -5.85 -1.47 -13.64
CA GLN A 66 -4.59 -0.80 -13.85
C GLN A 66 -4.79 0.52 -14.60
N ARG A 67 -5.62 0.54 -15.64
CA ARG A 67 -5.99 1.77 -16.35
C ARG A 67 -6.67 2.77 -15.42
N ALA A 68 -7.64 2.33 -14.63
CA ALA A 68 -8.34 3.20 -13.68
C ALA A 68 -7.41 3.76 -12.58
N LEU A 69 -6.44 2.97 -12.13
CA LEU A 69 -5.39 3.37 -11.20
C LEU A 69 -4.44 4.41 -11.84
N HIS A 70 -3.99 4.16 -13.06
CA HIS A 70 -3.18 5.10 -13.84
C HIS A 70 -3.90 6.43 -14.08
N ASP A 71 -5.20 6.40 -14.32
CA ASP A 71 -6.01 7.60 -14.47
C ASP A 71 -5.99 8.48 -13.21
N GLN A 72 -5.91 7.88 -12.01
CA GLN A 72 -5.73 8.67 -10.77
C GLN A 72 -4.40 9.42 -10.77
N VAL A 73 -3.33 8.82 -11.27
CA VAL A 73 -2.03 9.48 -11.39
C VAL A 73 -2.11 10.62 -12.43
N ARG A 74 -2.67 10.35 -13.61
CA ARG A 74 -2.85 11.36 -14.68
C ARG A 74 -3.65 12.57 -14.21
N ASN A 75 -4.78 12.32 -13.56
CA ASN A 75 -5.66 13.40 -13.06
C ASN A 75 -4.91 14.31 -12.10
N ASN A 76 -4.02 13.75 -11.27
CA ASN A 76 -3.21 14.54 -10.35
C ASN A 76 -2.06 15.27 -11.03
N VAL A 77 -1.40 14.68 -12.02
CA VAL A 77 -0.42 15.39 -12.86
C VAL A 77 -1.08 16.59 -13.56
N ALA A 78 -2.31 16.45 -14.04
CA ALA A 78 -3.04 17.53 -14.69
C ALA A 78 -3.50 18.63 -13.71
N ALA A 79 -3.80 18.27 -12.45
CA ALA A 79 -4.40 19.16 -11.47
C ALA A 79 -3.40 19.85 -10.52
N ASP A 80 -2.20 19.29 -10.33
CA ASP A 80 -1.21 19.75 -9.35
C ASP A 80 0.19 19.82 -9.98
N THR A 81 0.67 21.05 -10.21
CA THR A 81 1.97 21.31 -10.83
C THR A 81 3.14 20.79 -10.00
N GLU A 82 3.09 20.92 -8.67
CA GLU A 82 4.16 20.40 -7.80
C GLU A 82 4.22 18.87 -7.92
N PHE A 83 3.05 18.21 -8.01
CA PHE A 83 2.97 16.76 -8.16
C PHE A 83 3.51 16.31 -9.51
N ALA A 84 3.15 17.04 -10.58
CA ALA A 84 3.64 16.79 -11.92
C ALA A 84 5.17 16.90 -12.00
N GLU A 85 5.74 17.98 -11.45
CA GLU A 85 7.19 18.22 -11.44
C GLU A 85 7.95 17.14 -10.66
N GLU A 86 7.46 16.78 -9.47
CA GLU A 86 8.11 15.79 -8.63
C GLU A 86 8.05 14.39 -9.24
N LEU A 87 6.91 14.00 -9.83
CA LEU A 87 6.77 12.72 -10.53
C LEU A 87 7.64 12.69 -11.80
N ALA A 88 7.73 13.81 -12.52
CA ALA A 88 8.55 13.92 -13.73
C ALA A 88 10.04 13.70 -13.48
N GLY A 89 10.53 13.94 -12.25
CA GLY A 89 11.89 13.56 -11.85
C GLY A 89 12.20 12.06 -11.93
N ARG A 90 11.19 11.21 -12.20
CA ARG A 90 11.31 9.75 -12.36
C ARG A 90 11.20 9.30 -13.82
N TYR A 91 10.95 10.24 -14.73
CA TYR A 91 10.81 9.96 -16.15
C TYR A 91 12.20 9.74 -16.77
N ALA A 92 12.26 8.92 -17.81
CA ALA A 92 13.42 8.86 -18.70
C ALA A 92 13.51 10.14 -19.57
N ASP A 93 14.65 10.36 -20.21
CA ASP A 93 14.84 11.55 -21.06
C ASP A 93 13.80 11.59 -22.20
N GLY A 94 13.01 12.67 -22.22
CA GLY A 94 11.95 12.88 -23.22
C GLY A 94 10.68 12.06 -22.98
N GLU A 95 10.58 11.35 -21.86
CA GLU A 95 9.42 10.57 -21.48
C GLU A 95 8.31 11.46 -20.88
N ASP A 96 7.06 11.20 -21.26
CA ASP A 96 5.87 11.80 -20.64
C ASP A 96 5.21 10.87 -19.60
N VAL A 97 4.18 11.34 -18.92
CA VAL A 97 3.48 10.55 -17.88
C VAL A 97 2.88 9.25 -18.42
N ASP A 98 2.39 9.24 -19.66
CA ASP A 98 1.76 8.06 -20.25
C ASP A 98 2.81 7.00 -20.57
N GLN A 99 3.90 7.43 -21.18
CA GLN A 99 5.05 6.58 -21.48
C GLN A 99 5.67 6.02 -20.20
N TYR A 100 5.82 6.86 -19.16
CA TYR A 100 6.28 6.43 -17.83
C TYR A 100 5.40 5.32 -17.26
N LEU A 101 4.08 5.54 -17.20
CA LEU A 101 3.13 4.58 -16.63
C LEU A 101 3.10 3.27 -17.41
N VAL A 102 3.22 3.31 -18.74
CA VAL A 102 3.35 2.11 -19.57
C VAL A 102 4.64 1.38 -19.25
N ARG A 103 5.79 2.07 -19.23
CA ARG A 103 7.10 1.45 -19.00
C ARG A 103 7.18 0.76 -17.64
N VAL A 104 6.81 1.44 -16.56
CA VAL A 104 6.87 0.88 -15.19
C VAL A 104 5.87 -0.25 -14.95
N SER A 105 4.97 -0.49 -15.90
CA SER A 105 3.98 -1.56 -15.85
C SER A 105 4.34 -2.80 -16.64
N GLN A 106 5.45 -2.79 -17.38
CA GLN A 106 5.83 -3.92 -18.23
C GLN A 106 6.39 -5.10 -17.43
N GLU A 107 7.00 -4.83 -16.27
CA GLU A 107 7.74 -5.83 -15.50
C GLU A 107 7.45 -5.70 -14.01
N ASN A 108 7.47 -6.85 -13.31
CA ASN A 108 7.42 -6.89 -11.87
C ASN A 108 8.66 -6.22 -11.25
N GLY A 109 8.48 -5.63 -10.08
CA GLY A 109 9.58 -5.10 -9.29
C GLY A 109 9.29 -3.75 -8.66
N HIS A 110 10.36 -3.06 -8.27
CA HIS A 110 10.28 -1.84 -7.47
C HIS A 110 9.39 -0.76 -8.09
N GLU A 111 9.63 -0.38 -9.34
CA GLU A 111 8.90 0.72 -9.97
C GLU A 111 7.41 0.37 -10.16
N PHE A 112 7.09 -0.88 -10.47
CA PHE A 112 5.70 -1.34 -10.56
C PHE A 112 5.00 -1.25 -9.20
N VAL A 113 5.60 -1.82 -8.15
CA VAL A 113 5.06 -1.78 -6.78
C VAL A 113 4.84 -0.34 -6.33
N ARG A 114 5.82 0.54 -6.55
CA ARG A 114 5.74 1.96 -6.19
C ARG A 114 4.63 2.68 -6.95
N THR A 115 4.49 2.42 -8.25
CA THR A 115 3.47 3.04 -9.10
C THR A 115 2.06 2.59 -8.74
N ILE A 116 1.84 1.29 -8.55
CA ILE A 116 0.54 0.76 -8.13
C ILE A 116 0.19 1.26 -6.73
N THR A 117 1.14 1.24 -5.79
CA THR A 117 0.90 1.75 -4.43
C THR A 117 0.61 3.25 -4.44
N LEU A 118 1.28 4.02 -5.31
CA LEU A 118 0.96 5.43 -5.52
C LEU A 118 -0.49 5.58 -5.97
N ALA A 119 -0.89 4.90 -7.04
CA ALA A 119 -2.24 4.98 -7.57
C ALA A 119 -3.33 4.62 -6.55
N VAL A 120 -3.13 3.54 -5.77
CA VAL A 120 -4.02 3.17 -4.66
C VAL A 120 -4.08 4.29 -3.61
N SER A 121 -2.93 4.88 -3.28
CA SER A 121 -2.88 6.00 -2.34
C SER A 121 -3.66 7.21 -2.86
N LYS A 122 -3.56 7.53 -4.16
CA LYS A 122 -4.33 8.63 -4.79
C LYS A 122 -5.82 8.38 -4.70
N TRP A 123 -6.23 7.16 -5.02
CA TRP A 123 -7.62 6.75 -4.92
C TRP A 123 -8.17 6.89 -3.48
N LEU A 124 -7.43 6.43 -2.47
CA LEU A 124 -7.82 6.57 -1.07
C LEU A 124 -7.89 8.04 -0.61
N VAL A 125 -6.93 8.89 -1.03
CA VAL A 125 -6.98 10.33 -0.77
C VAL A 125 -8.26 10.92 -1.36
N HIS A 126 -8.59 10.57 -2.60
CA HIS A 126 -9.79 11.08 -3.27
C HIS A 126 -11.10 10.66 -2.56
N LEU A 127 -11.20 9.40 -2.11
CA LEU A 127 -12.33 8.93 -1.31
C LEU A 127 -12.48 9.69 0.00
N ALA A 128 -11.36 9.91 0.71
CA ALA A 128 -11.37 10.62 1.98
C ALA A 128 -11.70 12.11 1.83
N GLU A 129 -11.25 12.75 0.76
CA GLU A 129 -11.57 14.15 0.46
C GLU A 129 -13.07 14.38 0.34
N GLN A 130 -13.79 13.44 -0.30
CA GLN A 130 -15.25 13.48 -0.42
C GLN A 130 -15.95 13.43 0.95
N ALA A 131 -15.34 12.81 1.95
CA ALA A 131 -15.85 12.71 3.32
C ALA A 131 -15.29 13.77 4.29
N ASN A 132 -14.55 14.77 3.80
CA ASN A 132 -13.83 15.76 4.61
C ASN A 132 -12.82 15.13 5.58
N PHE A 133 -12.02 14.19 5.09
CA PHE A 133 -10.85 13.63 5.76
C PHE A 133 -9.56 13.99 5.00
N ASN A 134 -8.47 14.03 5.75
CA ASN A 134 -7.11 13.97 5.23
C ASN A 134 -6.62 12.52 5.30
N VAL A 135 -5.74 12.12 4.39
CA VAL A 135 -5.10 10.80 4.39
C VAL A 135 -3.60 10.96 4.33
N LYS A 136 -2.94 10.49 5.37
CA LYS A 136 -1.48 10.47 5.41
C LYS A 136 -1.01 9.06 5.16
N LYS A 137 -0.39 8.83 3.99
CA LYS A 137 0.43 7.64 3.78
C LYS A 137 1.61 7.67 4.75
N LEU A 138 1.79 6.59 5.51
CA LEU A 138 2.91 6.37 6.40
C LEU A 138 4.01 5.59 5.65
N PRO A 139 5.24 5.48 6.22
CA PRO A 139 6.28 4.64 5.64
C PRO A 139 5.77 3.23 5.34
N ALA A 140 6.22 2.68 4.22
CA ALA A 140 5.79 1.39 3.70
C ALA A 140 7.00 0.62 3.20
N VAL A 141 6.87 -0.70 3.18
CA VAL A 141 7.92 -1.62 2.74
C VAL A 141 7.36 -2.57 1.70
N CYS A 142 8.23 -3.09 0.85
CA CYS A 142 7.92 -4.19 -0.06
C CYS A 142 8.87 -5.35 0.16
N TYR A 143 8.45 -6.53 -0.28
CA TYR A 143 9.24 -7.76 -0.20
C TYR A 143 8.80 -8.74 -1.28
N SER A 144 9.58 -9.77 -1.48
CA SER A 144 9.30 -10.88 -2.37
C SER A 144 8.68 -12.03 -1.57
N MET A 145 7.63 -12.64 -2.12
CA MET A 145 7.16 -13.96 -1.67
C MET A 145 8.17 -15.06 -1.99
N PHE A 146 9.12 -14.78 -2.88
CA PHE A 146 10.15 -15.73 -3.29
C PHE A 146 11.43 -15.48 -2.50
N ARG A 147 11.92 -16.49 -1.78
CA ARG A 147 13.14 -16.42 -0.97
C ARG A 147 14.42 -16.59 -1.80
N LYS A 148 14.47 -16.04 -3.01
CA LYS A 148 15.59 -16.20 -3.96
C LYS A 148 15.91 -14.92 -4.71
N GLU A 149 17.20 -14.69 -4.95
CA GLU A 149 17.66 -13.60 -5.81
C GLU A 149 17.27 -13.83 -7.28
N PRO A 150 16.91 -12.77 -8.03
CA PRO A 150 16.84 -11.37 -7.58
C PRO A 150 15.55 -11.15 -6.76
N TYR A 151 15.64 -10.59 -5.55
CA TYR A 151 14.50 -10.35 -4.64
C TYR A 151 13.51 -9.31 -5.20
N LEU A 152 12.90 -9.61 -6.34
CA LEU A 152 11.96 -8.74 -7.01
C LEU A 152 10.71 -8.64 -6.13
N PRO A 153 10.37 -7.43 -5.65
CA PRO A 153 9.26 -7.28 -4.74
C PRO A 153 7.95 -7.52 -5.50
N ASN A 154 7.10 -8.35 -4.89
CA ASN A 154 5.75 -8.64 -5.36
C ASN A 154 4.71 -8.54 -4.24
N MET A 155 5.11 -8.12 -3.04
CA MET A 155 4.25 -7.79 -1.93
C MET A 155 4.53 -6.37 -1.48
N VAL A 156 3.49 -5.66 -1.06
CA VAL A 156 3.61 -4.38 -0.36
C VAL A 156 2.90 -4.45 0.98
N SER A 157 3.51 -3.88 2.01
CA SER A 157 2.89 -3.62 3.31
C SER A 157 2.90 -2.11 3.55
N THR A 158 1.72 -1.51 3.52
CA THR A 158 1.54 -0.06 3.61
C THR A 158 0.53 0.32 4.68
N CYS A 159 0.59 1.58 5.14
CA CYS A 159 -0.28 2.08 6.18
C CYS A 159 -0.77 3.50 5.86
N TYR A 160 -2.04 3.76 6.13
CA TYR A 160 -2.71 5.04 5.90
C TYR A 160 -3.38 5.53 7.19
N LEU A 161 -3.08 6.76 7.57
CA LEU A 161 -3.74 7.45 8.67
C LEU A 161 -4.81 8.40 8.14
N PHE A 162 -6.07 8.09 8.45
CA PHE A 162 -7.22 8.94 8.14
C PHE A 162 -7.45 9.92 9.29
N LEU A 163 -7.56 11.20 8.97
CA LEU A 163 -7.76 12.28 9.95
C LEU A 163 -8.96 13.14 9.55
N PRO A 164 -9.97 13.32 10.42
CA PRO A 164 -11.09 14.21 10.12
C PRO A 164 -10.58 15.64 9.91
N ARG A 165 -11.03 16.31 8.84
CA ARG A 165 -10.78 17.75 8.68
C ARG A 165 -11.61 18.52 9.71
N ASN A 166 -10.99 19.52 10.33
CA ASN A 166 -11.70 20.48 11.15
C ASN A 166 -12.58 21.35 10.24
N ILE A 167 -13.89 21.20 10.38
CA ILE A 167 -14.86 22.06 9.69
C ILE A 167 -15.19 23.18 10.68
N PRO A 168 -14.83 24.45 10.38
CA PRO A 168 -15.13 25.55 11.28
C PRO A 168 -16.64 25.69 11.43
N ILE A 169 -17.11 25.78 12.67
CA ILE A 169 -18.51 26.12 12.95
C ILE A 169 -18.63 27.63 12.77
N LEU A 170 -19.47 28.05 11.82
CA LEU A 170 -19.79 29.44 11.60
C LEU A 170 -21.04 29.81 12.41
N ASP A 171 -20.90 30.77 13.31
CA ASP A 171 -22.00 31.42 13.99
C ASP A 171 -22.65 32.45 13.07
N ASN A 172 -23.78 32.05 12.48
CA ASN A 172 -24.59 32.92 11.62
C ASN A 172 -25.57 33.80 12.42
N THR A 173 -25.68 33.59 13.74
CA THR A 173 -26.56 34.41 14.61
C THR A 173 -25.88 35.71 15.04
N GLY A 174 -24.55 35.75 14.97
CA GLY A 174 -23.74 36.89 15.42
C GLY A 174 -23.57 36.97 16.94
N LEU A 175 -23.93 35.91 17.68
CA LEU A 175 -23.75 35.85 19.14
C LEU A 175 -22.28 35.73 19.54
N THR A 176 -21.45 35.15 18.67
CA THR A 176 -20.02 34.94 18.83
C THR A 176 -19.27 35.33 17.56
N PRO A 177 -18.04 35.87 17.69
CA PRO A 177 -17.22 36.16 16.52
C PRO A 177 -16.76 34.85 15.87
N ASN A 178 -16.90 34.77 14.55
CA ASN A 178 -16.35 33.66 13.77
C ASN A 178 -14.82 33.68 13.86
N ALA A 179 -14.24 32.52 14.19
CA ALA A 179 -12.79 32.38 14.21
C ALA A 179 -12.22 32.65 12.82
N GLN A 180 -11.22 33.54 12.72
CA GLN A 180 -10.52 33.72 11.47
C GLN A 180 -9.59 32.51 11.23
N PRO A 181 -9.52 31.99 9.98
CA PRO A 181 -8.56 30.97 9.65
C PRO A 181 -7.16 31.47 10.00
N HIS A 182 -6.40 30.67 10.74
CA HIS A 182 -5.01 31.02 11.05
C HIS A 182 -4.22 31.00 9.74
N ALA A 183 -3.57 32.13 9.40
CA ALA A 183 -2.67 32.25 8.27
C ALA A 183 -1.35 31.51 8.54
N GLY A 184 -1.40 30.19 8.68
CA GLY A 184 -0.24 29.33 8.66
C GLY A 184 0.19 29.01 7.23
N GLN A 185 1.42 28.49 7.05
CA GLN A 185 1.81 27.87 5.79
C GLN A 185 0.82 26.77 5.42
N ALA A 186 0.40 26.72 4.16
CA ALA A 186 -0.44 25.66 3.67
C ALA A 186 0.29 24.32 3.91
N PRO A 187 -0.36 23.34 4.58
CA PRO A 187 0.26 22.03 4.76
C PRO A 187 0.53 21.40 3.39
N ILE A 188 1.64 20.67 3.26
CA ILE A 188 1.94 19.84 2.07
C ILE A 188 0.72 18.97 1.77
N SER A 189 0.27 18.97 0.51
CA SER A 189 -0.91 18.22 0.10
C SER A 189 -0.75 16.73 0.38
N ASP A 190 -1.83 16.06 0.75
CA ASP A 190 -1.82 14.61 0.98
C ASP A 190 -1.43 13.84 -0.29
N HIS A 191 -1.71 14.43 -1.45
CA HIS A 191 -1.32 13.97 -2.78
C HIS A 191 0.20 13.93 -3.00
N ILE A 192 0.92 14.99 -2.64
CA ILE A 192 2.40 15.04 -2.68
C ILE A 192 3.00 14.09 -1.65
N ARG A 193 2.42 14.06 -0.45
CA ARG A 193 2.88 13.14 0.60
C ARG A 193 2.76 11.68 0.15
N ALA A 194 1.66 11.32 -0.53
CA ALA A 194 1.47 9.99 -1.10
C ALA A 194 2.52 9.66 -2.17
N LEU A 195 2.91 10.62 -3.01
CA LEU A 195 4.00 10.45 -3.99
C LEU A 195 5.33 10.14 -3.31
N ARG A 196 5.79 11.04 -2.42
CA ARG A 196 7.06 10.87 -1.69
C ARG A 196 7.14 9.52 -0.99
N ARG A 197 6.10 9.18 -0.23
CA ARG A 197 5.99 7.90 0.49
C ARG A 197 5.82 6.68 -0.40
N SER A 198 5.47 6.84 -1.68
CA SER A 198 5.46 5.74 -2.64
C SER A 198 6.82 5.53 -3.27
N VAL A 199 7.57 6.60 -3.52
CA VAL A 199 8.94 6.49 -4.03
C VAL A 199 9.90 5.95 -2.96
N GLU A 200 9.68 6.30 -1.70
CA GLU A 200 10.48 5.86 -0.55
C GLU A 200 10.19 4.41 -0.10
N ILE A 201 9.38 3.63 -0.82
CA ILE A 201 9.16 2.22 -0.45
C ILE A 201 10.48 1.45 -0.61
N GLU A 202 10.93 0.86 0.50
CA GLU A 202 12.14 0.06 0.59
C GLU A 202 11.84 -1.43 0.47
N ASN A 203 12.73 -2.16 -0.21
CA ASN A 203 12.68 -3.61 -0.28
C ASN A 203 13.40 -4.23 0.91
N ILE A 204 12.65 -4.76 1.86
CA ILE A 204 13.23 -5.28 3.10
C ILE A 204 14.08 -6.54 2.87
N ASP A 205 13.85 -7.30 1.80
CA ASP A 205 14.69 -8.45 1.48
C ASP A 205 16.11 -8.03 1.11
N GLU A 206 16.25 -6.93 0.36
CA GLU A 206 17.55 -6.33 0.07
C GLU A 206 18.19 -5.74 1.33
N THR A 207 17.42 -5.11 2.20
CA THR A 207 17.95 -4.58 3.48
C THR A 207 18.48 -5.71 4.37
N ILE A 208 17.73 -6.82 4.47
CA ILE A 208 18.08 -7.99 5.29
C ILE A 208 19.25 -8.75 4.68
N SER A 209 19.29 -8.93 3.35
CA SER A 209 20.38 -9.65 2.68
C SER A 209 21.71 -8.92 2.80
N ASN A 210 21.69 -7.59 2.80
CA ASN A 210 22.89 -6.74 2.92
C ASN A 210 23.36 -6.54 4.37
N SER A 211 22.63 -7.02 5.39
CA SER A 211 22.99 -6.83 6.80
C SER A 211 22.94 -8.14 7.57
N LEU A 212 24.10 -8.77 7.75
CA LEU A 212 24.24 -10.00 8.54
C LEU A 212 23.81 -9.80 10.00
N GLU A 213 24.08 -8.62 10.57
CA GLU A 213 23.68 -8.26 11.92
C GLU A 213 22.15 -8.21 12.04
N LEU A 214 21.47 -7.47 11.14
CA LEU A 214 20.01 -7.39 11.11
C LEU A 214 19.39 -8.77 10.91
N LYS A 215 19.91 -9.55 9.95
CA LYS A 215 19.44 -10.92 9.70
C LYS A 215 19.55 -11.79 10.94
N SER A 216 20.69 -11.74 11.64
CA SER A 216 20.91 -12.53 12.86
C SER A 216 19.97 -12.10 13.99
N ALA A 217 19.75 -10.79 14.16
CA ALA A 217 18.82 -10.25 15.14
C ALA A 217 17.37 -10.66 14.85
N LEU A 218 16.93 -10.58 13.60
CA LEU A 218 15.59 -11.01 13.18
C LEU A 218 15.37 -12.51 13.38
N VAL A 219 16.38 -13.33 13.06
CA VAL A 219 16.32 -14.79 13.30
C VAL A 219 16.21 -15.07 14.80
N ALA A 220 17.03 -14.44 15.63
CA ALA A 220 16.99 -14.64 17.08
C ALA A 220 15.64 -14.22 17.68
N GLU A 221 15.10 -13.07 17.28
CA GLU A 221 13.81 -12.58 17.75
C GLU A 221 12.66 -13.48 17.28
N THR A 222 12.70 -13.92 16.02
CA THR A 222 11.69 -14.85 15.47
C THR A 222 11.70 -16.17 16.24
N LYS A 223 12.89 -16.73 16.52
CA LYS A 223 13.03 -17.93 17.35
C LYS A 223 12.48 -17.71 18.77
N ALA A 224 12.74 -16.56 19.37
CA ALA A 224 12.22 -16.22 20.70
C ALA A 224 10.68 -16.14 20.70
N LEU A 225 10.08 -15.47 19.71
CA LEU A 225 8.62 -15.36 19.57
C LEU A 225 7.95 -16.71 19.30
N LEU A 226 8.51 -17.52 18.39
CA LEU A 226 8.02 -18.87 18.09
C LEU A 226 8.14 -19.79 19.30
N GLY A 227 9.27 -19.74 20.01
CA GLY A 227 9.48 -20.49 21.25
C GLY A 227 8.48 -20.08 22.34
N ALA A 228 8.17 -18.78 22.47
CA ALA A 228 7.21 -18.26 23.44
C ALA A 228 5.78 -18.77 23.22
N VAL A 229 5.41 -19.12 21.98
CA VAL A 229 4.10 -19.72 21.67
C VAL A 229 4.15 -21.26 21.55
N GLY A 230 5.28 -21.88 21.89
CA GLY A 230 5.42 -23.33 22.06
C GLY A 230 6.00 -24.10 20.87
N TYR A 231 6.56 -23.43 19.85
CA TYR A 231 7.27 -24.11 18.77
C TYR A 231 8.66 -24.58 19.24
N ASP A 232 9.05 -25.79 18.85
CA ASP A 232 10.40 -26.32 19.05
C ASP A 232 11.36 -25.79 17.97
N VAL A 233 11.87 -24.59 18.19
CA VAL A 233 12.71 -23.86 17.23
C VAL A 233 14.11 -24.44 17.05
N ASP A 234 14.54 -25.33 17.95
CA ASP A 234 15.88 -25.95 17.95
C ASP A 234 15.84 -27.44 17.57
N HIS A 235 14.69 -27.95 17.09
CA HIS A 235 14.55 -29.33 16.66
C HIS A 235 15.58 -29.69 15.55
N PRO A 236 16.33 -30.80 15.66
CA PRO A 236 17.45 -31.09 14.75
C PRO A 236 17.03 -31.29 13.28
N GLU A 237 15.78 -31.67 13.02
CA GLU A 237 15.26 -31.92 11.66
C GLU A 237 14.23 -30.89 11.19
N ARG A 238 13.70 -30.07 12.11
CA ARG A 238 12.51 -29.23 11.86
C ARG A 238 12.56 -27.87 12.56
N GLY A 239 13.70 -27.55 13.16
CA GLY A 239 13.94 -26.28 13.81
C GLY A 239 13.93 -25.13 12.80
N TYR A 240 13.87 -23.91 13.33
CA TYR A 240 13.74 -22.72 12.50
C TYR A 240 14.93 -22.52 11.55
N ASP A 241 16.14 -22.85 12.01
CA ASP A 241 17.35 -22.76 11.19
C ASP A 241 17.33 -23.74 10.01
N ILE A 242 16.79 -24.96 10.22
CA ILE A 242 16.59 -25.95 9.16
C ILE A 242 15.57 -25.45 8.15
N TRP A 243 14.42 -24.93 8.61
CA TRP A 243 13.39 -24.35 7.75
C TRP A 243 13.88 -23.14 6.95
N LEU A 244 14.75 -22.31 7.55
CA LEU A 244 15.34 -21.15 6.88
C LEU A 244 16.36 -21.58 5.82
N SER A 245 17.06 -22.69 6.04
CA SER A 245 18.03 -23.27 5.09
C SER A 245 17.39 -24.12 4.00
N SER A 246 16.10 -24.48 4.13
CA SER A 246 15.42 -25.28 3.12
C SER A 246 15.22 -24.47 1.83
N GLU A 247 15.25 -25.16 0.69
CA GLU A 247 14.79 -24.57 -0.57
C GLU A 247 13.41 -23.92 -0.35
N PRO A 248 13.16 -22.74 -0.92
CA PRO A 248 11.81 -22.17 -0.95
C PRO A 248 10.88 -23.22 -1.55
N MET A 249 9.68 -23.36 -0.98
CA MET A 249 8.65 -24.15 -1.63
C MET A 249 8.24 -23.38 -2.89
N GLU A 250 8.87 -23.68 -4.02
CA GLU A 250 8.46 -23.13 -5.31
C GLU A 250 7.02 -23.61 -5.56
N LEU A 251 6.13 -22.69 -5.96
CA LEU A 251 4.85 -23.08 -6.53
C LEU A 251 5.18 -24.04 -7.66
N ALA A 252 4.61 -25.25 -7.63
CA ALA A 252 4.85 -26.24 -8.66
C ALA A 252 4.64 -25.58 -10.02
N ASP A 253 5.65 -25.63 -10.89
CA ASP A 253 5.54 -25.14 -12.26
C ASP A 253 4.30 -25.76 -12.89
N ASP A 254 3.27 -24.95 -13.15
CA ASP A 254 2.06 -25.32 -13.90
C ASP A 254 2.37 -25.50 -15.41
N THR A 255 3.59 -25.93 -15.74
CA THR A 255 4.01 -26.25 -17.12
C THR A 255 3.51 -27.62 -17.60
N ALA A 256 2.70 -28.33 -16.81
CA ALA A 256 2.15 -29.64 -17.17
C ALA A 256 0.88 -29.60 -18.05
N HIS A 257 0.32 -28.43 -18.39
CA HIS A 257 -0.93 -28.35 -19.17
C HIS A 257 -0.88 -27.38 -20.36
N MET A 258 0.12 -27.51 -21.23
CA MET A 258 0.07 -26.96 -22.60
C MET A 258 0.69 -27.87 -23.67
N GLU A 259 0.59 -29.19 -23.49
CA GLU A 259 0.73 -30.13 -24.61
C GLU A 259 -0.44 -31.13 -24.60
N SER A 260 -1.53 -30.76 -25.27
CA SER A 260 -2.52 -31.69 -25.84
C SER A 260 -3.22 -31.08 -27.04
#